data_AF-A0A0C1R5B7-F1
#
_entry.id   AF-A0A0C1R5B7-F1
#
_cell.length_a   1.000
_cell.length_b   1.000
_cell.length_c   1.000
_cell.angle_alpha   90.00
_cell.angle_beta   90.00
_cell.angle_gamma   90.00
#
_symmetry.space_group_name_H-M   'P 1'
#
loop_
_entity.id
_entity.type
_entity.pdbx_description
1 polymer ?
#
loop_
_entity_poly.entity_id
_entity_poly.type
_entity_poly.pdbx_seq_one_letter_code
_entity_poly.pdbx_strand_id
1 'polypeptide(L)' 'MNSEMLEALQAVASDKGITVEDMLAALADALESAYKRMPEAHEFSWVTIDPDSMEFRVFAQ' A
#
# COMPACT_ATOMS: atom_id res chain seq x y z
N MET A 1 -13.10 -7.17 -9.48
CA MET A 1 -11.72 -6.65 -9.43
C MET A 1 -11.47 -5.85 -8.16
N ASN A 2 -12.09 -4.67 -7.95
CA ASN A 2 -11.77 -3.87 -6.76
C ASN A 2 -12.33 -4.45 -5.43
N SER A 3 -13.55 -5.00 -5.46
CA SER A 3 -14.17 -5.64 -4.29
C SER A 3 -13.41 -6.89 -3.80
N GLU A 4 -12.88 -7.69 -4.72
CA GLU A 4 -12.12 -8.91 -4.39
C GLU A 4 -10.79 -8.59 -3.70
N MET A 5 -10.13 -7.49 -4.10
CA MET A 5 -8.87 -7.07 -3.46
C MET A 5 -9.12 -6.55 -2.05
N LEU A 6 -10.20 -5.78 -1.85
CA LEU A 6 -10.60 -5.29 -0.53
C LEU A 6 -10.99 -6.44 0.40
N GLU A 7 -11.75 -7.42 -0.07
CA GLU A 7 -12.08 -8.63 0.70
C GLU A 7 -10.82 -9.41 1.09
N ALA A 8 -9.86 -9.56 0.18
CA ALA A 8 -8.59 -10.21 0.47
C ALA A 8 -7.78 -9.45 1.52
N LEU A 9 -7.69 -8.12 1.41
CA LEU A 9 -7.03 -7.26 2.40
C LEU A 9 -7.69 -7.37 3.78
N GLN A 10 -9.02 -7.41 3.82
CA GLN A 10 -9.79 -7.51 5.05
C GLN A 10 -9.59 -8.88 5.72
N ALA A 11 -9.51 -9.95 4.94
CA ALA A 11 -9.17 -11.29 5.44
C ALA A 11 -7.75 -11.33 6.03
N VAL A 12 -6.77 -10.71 5.35
CA VAL A 12 -5.38 -10.64 5.83
C VAL A 12 -5.26 -9.78 7.10
N ALA A 13 -5.94 -8.63 7.15
CA ALA A 13 -5.96 -7.77 8.33
C ALA A 13 -6.56 -8.52 9.54
N SER A 14 -7.66 -9.25 9.32
CA SER A 14 -8.31 -10.08 10.34
C SER A 14 -7.40 -11.20 10.84
N ASP A 15 -6.71 -11.91 9.95
CA ASP A 15 -5.73 -12.96 10.29
C ASP A 15 -4.57 -12.40 11.12
N LYS A 16 -4.14 -11.18 10.82
CA LYS A 16 -3.04 -10.48 11.51
C LYS A 16 -3.49 -9.77 12.78
N GLY A 17 -4.79 -9.70 13.05
CA GLY A 17 -5.37 -9.00 14.20
C GLY A 17 -5.18 -7.48 14.16
N ILE A 18 -5.10 -6.88 12.97
CA ILE A 18 -4.93 -5.44 12.75
C ILE A 18 -6.14 -4.85 12.02
N THR A 19 -6.26 -3.52 12.03
CA THR A 19 -7.29 -2.86 11.25
C THR A 19 -6.96 -2.88 9.75
N VAL A 20 -7.97 -2.71 8.90
CA VAL A 20 -7.74 -2.56 7.45
C VAL A 20 -6.91 -1.30 7.17
N GLU A 21 -7.10 -0.24 7.95
CA GLU A 21 -6.32 1.00 7.86
C GLU A 21 -4.83 0.74 8.13
N ASP A 22 -4.50 -0.01 9.19
CA ASP A 22 -3.12 -0.39 9.49
C ASP A 22 -2.51 -1.25 8.38
N MET A 23 -3.31 -2.15 7.80
CA MET A 23 -2.87 -3.00 6.69
C MET A 23 -2.60 -2.17 5.42
N LEU A 24 -3.42 -1.16 5.14
CA LEU A 24 -3.21 -0.23 4.02
C LEU A 24 -1.97 0.65 4.25
N ALA A 25 -1.74 1.11 5.48
CA ALA A 25 -0.53 1.84 5.83
C ALA A 25 0.73 0.98 5.63
N ALA A 26 0.71 -0.27 6.11
CA ALA A 26 1.79 -1.22 5.90
C ALA A 26 2.03 -1.53 4.41
N LEU A 27 0.96 -1.58 3.60
CA LEU A 27 1.06 -1.74 2.15
C LEU A 27 1.72 -0.52 1.50
N ALA A 28 1.36 0.69 1.91
CA ALA A 28 1.98 1.92 1.41
C ALA A 28 3.50 1.94 1.72
N ASP A 29 3.89 1.60 2.95
CA ASP A 29 5.30 1.49 3.35
C ASP A 29 6.05 0.43 2.54
N ALA A 30 5.40 -0.72 2.28
CA ALA A 30 5.99 -1.78 1.48
C ALA A 30 6.22 -1.35 0.02
N LEU A 31 5.26 -0.63 -0.58
CA LEU A 31 5.37 -0.09 -1.93
C LEU A 31 6.45 0.99 -2.02
N GLU A 32 6.55 1.87 -1.02
CA GLU A 32 7.63 2.86 -0.91
C GLU A 32 9.01 2.17 -0.82
N SER A 33 9.13 1.16 0.04
CA SER A 33 10.36 0.39 0.19
C SER A 33 10.74 -0.35 -1.10
N ALA A 34 9.75 -0.85 -1.85
CA ALA A 34 9.96 -1.47 -3.14
C ALA A 34 10.45 -0.45 -4.18
N TYR A 35 9.86 0.74 -4.23
CA TYR A 35 10.31 1.83 -5.11
C TYR A 35 11.77 2.21 -4.82
N LYS A 36 12.14 2.39 -3.55
CA LYS A 36 13.52 2.73 -3.13
C LYS A 36 14.58 1.69 -3.53
N ARG A 37 14.18 0.47 -3.90
CA ARG A 37 15.10 -0.58 -4.40
C ARG A 37 15.29 -0.53 -5.91
N MET A 38 14.51 0.28 -6.63
CA MET A 38 14.64 0.43 -8.08
C MET A 38 15.87 1.27 -8.43
N PRO A 39 16.51 1.02 -9.59
CA PRO A 39 17.52 1.94 -10.13
C PRO A 39 16.92 3.34 -10.30
N GLU A 40 17.72 4.38 -10.02
CA GLU A 40 17.31 5.79 -10.16
C GLU A 40 16.16 6.23 -9.24
N ALA A 41 15.84 5.44 -8.20
CA ALA A 41 14.87 5.85 -7.19
C ALA A 41 15.34 7.11 -6.45
N HIS A 42 14.41 8.04 -6.24
CA HIS A 42 14.67 9.24 -5.46
C HIS A 42 14.70 8.92 -3.95
N GLU A 43 15.49 9.68 -3.19
CA GLU A 43 15.66 9.50 -1.74
C GLU A 43 14.34 9.75 -0.97
N PHE A 44 13.62 10.81 -1.38
CA PHE A 44 12.34 11.16 -0.79
C PHE A 44 11.21 10.65 -1.68
N SER A 45 10.54 9.59 -1.21
CA SER A 45 9.37 9.03 -1.86
C SER A 45 8.30 8.71 -0.84
N TRP A 46 7.03 8.78 -1.25
CA TRP A 46 5.90 8.31 -0.45
C TRP A 46 4.82 7.72 -1.36
N VAL A 47 3.96 6.90 -0.78
CA VAL A 47 2.86 6.24 -1.51
C VAL A 47 1.53 6.68 -0.93
N THR A 48 0.59 7.02 -1.83
CA THR A 48 -0.80 7.27 -1.46
C THR A 48 -1.67 6.19 -2.04
N ILE A 49 -2.63 5.68 -1.28
CA ILE A 49 -3.61 4.68 -1.71
C ILE A 49 -5.00 5.26 -1.50
N ASP A 50 -5.83 5.24 -2.53
CA ASP A 50 -7.25 5.52 -2.42
C ASP A 50 -7.96 4.27 -1.85
N PRO A 51 -8.57 4.35 -0.66
CA PRO A 51 -9.17 3.19 0.00
C PRO A 51 -10.45 2.69 -0.69
N ASP A 52 -11.10 3.52 -1.50
CA ASP A 52 -12.33 3.18 -2.21
C ASP A 52 -12.01 2.54 -3.57
N SER A 53 -11.03 3.07 -4.30
CA SER A 53 -10.66 2.60 -5.65
C SER A 53 -9.49 1.61 -5.68
N MET A 54 -8.74 1.51 -4.57
CA MET A 54 -7.45 0.80 -4.46
C MET A 54 -6.39 1.28 -5.47
N GLU A 55 -6.60 2.44 -6.11
CA GLU A 55 -5.56 3.07 -6.91
C GLU A 55 -4.46 3.61 -6.00
N PHE A 56 -3.20 3.34 -6.35
CA PHE A 56 -2.06 3.89 -5.64
C PHE A 56 -1.17 4.70 -6.57
N ARG A 57 -0.48 5.69 -5.99
CA ARG A 57 0.51 6.51 -6.68
C ARG A 57 1.76 6.64 -5.83
N VAL A 58 2.91 6.57 -6.48
CA VAL A 58 4.21 6.86 -5.89
C VAL A 58 4.58 8.29 -6.27
N PHE A 59 4.88 9.11 -5.28
CA PHE A 59 5.45 10.43 -5.47
C PHE A 59 6.90 10.40 -5.03
N ALA A 60 7.79 11.06 -5.78
CA ALA A 60 9.21 11.04 -5.52
C ALA A 60 9.89 12.35 -5.96
N GLN A 61 10.90 12.82 -5.22
CA GLN A 61 11.69 14.03 -5.54
C GLN A 61 13.15 13.91 -5.11
#